data_AF-A0A527Y2Z6-F1
#
_entry.id   AF-A0A527Y2Z6-F1
#
_cell.length_a   1.000
_cell.length_b   1.000
_cell.length_c   1.000
_cell.angle_alpha   90.00
_cell.angle_beta   90.00
_cell.angle_gamma   90.00
#
_symmetry.space_group_name_H-M   'P 1'
#
loop_
_entity.id
_entity.type
_entity.pdbx_description
1 polymer ?
#
loop_
_entity_poly.entity_id
_entity_poly.type
_entity_poly.pdbx_seq_one_letter_code
_entity_poly.pdbx_strand_id
1 'polypeptide(L)'
;SSSITCLASLRAAATRNPKLKTFSLIFDKGSSMDEKPFIDAVLDGNPLDATLIAVGNYAPFAEFERILEEQEGTFLAPGLSLTRDLYRTAGAKGVKVLLDGHGGDEVVSQGHGHLHELANAGRWLELWRELRSAANTYGEGMLPLYFKFLTIYGPAWRIARMRAAAKRLVRKVRRAPAQAPRAAW
;
A
#
# COMPACT_ATOMS: atom_id res chain seq x y z
N SER A 1 3.98 11.97 -0.05
CA SER A 1 4.75 13.18 0.35
C SER A 1 4.07 14.49 -0.05
N SER A 2 3.36 14.57 -1.19
CA SER A 2 2.76 15.82 -1.70
C SER A 2 1.92 16.61 -0.69
N SER A 3 1.06 15.94 0.09
CA SER A 3 0.25 16.57 1.15
C SER A 3 1.10 17.28 2.20
N ILE A 4 2.19 16.63 2.65
CA ILE A 4 3.16 17.19 3.59
C ILE A 4 3.84 18.41 2.99
N THR A 5 4.31 18.32 1.74
CA THR A 5 4.97 19.43 1.03
C THR A 5 4.04 20.64 0.89
N CYS A 6 2.80 20.44 0.44
CA CYS A 6 1.84 21.53 0.28
C CYS A 6 1.50 22.18 1.62
N LEU A 7 1.27 21.39 2.68
CA LEU A 7 0.98 21.95 4.00
C LEU A 7 2.19 22.70 4.58
N ALA A 8 3.40 22.14 4.44
CA ALA A 8 4.63 22.78 4.89
C ALA A 8 4.90 24.08 4.12
N SER A 9 4.64 24.11 2.81
CA SER A 9 4.71 25.29 1.96
C SER A 9 3.77 26.40 2.45
N LEU A 10 2.50 26.08 2.70
CA LEU A 10 1.51 27.02 3.24
C LEU A 10 1.96 27.60 4.59
N ARG A 11 2.50 26.76 5.48
CA ARG A 11 3.02 27.20 6.79
C ARG A 11 4.26 28.09 6.65
N ALA A 12 5.19 27.73 5.78
CA ALA A 12 6.42 28.48 5.54
C ALA A 12 6.14 29.86 4.93
N ALA A 13 5.16 29.94 4.02
CA ALA A 13 4.67 31.20 3.47
C ALA A 13 4.08 32.12 4.56
N ALA A 14 3.31 31.56 5.49
CA ALA A 14 2.74 32.31 6.62
C ALA A 14 3.79 32.88 7.58
N THR A 15 4.96 32.23 7.71
CA THR A 15 6.05 32.65 8.60
C THR A 15 7.16 33.46 7.90
N ARG A 16 6.90 33.99 6.70
CA ARG A 16 7.89 34.73 5.87
C ARG A 16 9.16 33.95 5.53
N ASN A 17 9.07 32.62 5.42
CA ASN A 17 10.12 31.78 4.82
C ASN A 17 9.62 31.17 3.50
N PRO A 18 9.52 31.95 2.42
CA PRO A 18 8.72 31.60 1.25
C PRO A 18 9.38 30.61 0.30
N LYS A 19 10.52 30.01 0.66
CA LYS A 19 11.28 29.12 -0.23
C LYS A 19 11.66 27.83 0.49
N LEU A 20 10.64 27.04 0.83
CA LEU A 20 10.84 25.73 1.41
C LEU A 20 11.65 24.88 0.41
N LYS A 21 12.81 24.38 0.86
CA LYS A 21 13.64 23.50 0.06
C LYS A 21 12.96 22.14 -0.09
N THR A 22 12.88 21.64 -1.30
CA THR A 22 12.33 20.31 -1.61
C THR A 22 13.30 19.50 -2.43
N PHE A 23 13.25 18.19 -2.28
CA PHE A 23 14.16 17.25 -2.93
C PHE A 23 13.34 16.10 -3.49
N SER A 24 13.48 15.84 -4.78
CA SER A 24 12.78 14.74 -5.45
C SER A 24 13.77 13.94 -6.29
N LEU A 25 13.71 12.62 -6.16
CA LEU A 25 14.34 11.72 -7.10
C LEU A 25 13.51 11.73 -8.39
N ILE A 26 14.17 11.86 -9.54
CA ILE A 26 13.50 11.78 -10.85
C ILE A 26 14.08 10.64 -11.66
N PHE A 27 13.21 9.78 -12.17
CA PHE A 27 13.57 8.69 -13.08
C PHE A 27 13.38 9.15 -14.53
N ASP A 28 13.97 8.39 -15.46
CA ASP A 28 13.85 8.66 -16.88
C ASP A 28 12.38 8.63 -17.34
N LYS A 29 12.07 9.52 -18.28
CA LYS A 29 10.73 9.67 -18.82
C LYS A 29 10.23 8.35 -19.41
N GLY A 30 9.04 7.93 -19.02
CA GLY A 30 8.43 6.66 -19.47
C GLY A 30 8.85 5.43 -18.67
N SER A 31 9.70 5.59 -17.65
CA SER A 31 9.86 4.57 -16.61
C SER A 31 8.54 4.33 -15.87
N SER A 32 8.30 3.10 -15.42
CA SER A 32 7.22 2.81 -14.47
C SER A 32 7.33 3.57 -13.14
N MET A 33 8.52 4.09 -12.83
CA MET A 33 8.81 4.92 -11.65
C MET A 33 8.87 6.42 -11.98
N ASP A 34 8.41 6.85 -13.16
CA ASP A 34 8.38 8.26 -13.54
C ASP A 34 7.33 9.04 -12.74
N GLU A 35 7.76 9.61 -11.62
CA GLU A 35 6.92 10.46 -10.77
C GLU A 35 6.91 11.94 -11.19
N LYS A 36 7.65 12.31 -12.26
CA LYS A 36 7.84 13.71 -12.64
C LYS A 36 6.54 14.47 -12.89
N PRO A 37 5.49 13.90 -13.52
CA PRO A 37 4.20 14.60 -13.66
C PRO A 37 3.57 14.99 -12.32
N PHE A 38 3.70 14.15 -11.29
CA PHE A 38 3.15 14.42 -9.96
C PHE A 38 4.00 15.44 -9.20
N ILE A 39 5.32 15.40 -9.37
CA ILE A 39 6.25 16.39 -8.82
C ILE A 39 5.92 17.76 -9.41
N ASP A 40 5.83 17.87 -10.73
CA ASP A 40 5.57 19.13 -11.43
C ASP A 40 4.24 19.75 -10.98
N ALA A 41 3.18 18.95 -10.81
CA ALA A 41 1.90 19.42 -10.29
C ALA A 41 2.00 20.05 -8.88
N VAL A 42 2.88 19.54 -8.01
CA VAL A 42 3.13 20.13 -6.68
C VAL A 42 3.93 21.42 -6.79
N LEU A 43 4.95 21.44 -7.65
CA LEU A 43 5.81 22.61 -7.87
C LEU A 43 5.04 23.79 -8.47
N ASP A 44 4.18 23.53 -9.45
CA ASP A 44 3.38 24.56 -10.13
C ASP A 44 2.42 25.27 -9.17
N GLY A 45 1.95 24.57 -8.13
CA GLY A 45 1.01 25.09 -7.14
C GLY A 45 1.65 25.79 -5.94
N ASN A 46 2.98 25.80 -5.80
CA ASN A 46 3.64 26.20 -4.55
C ASN A 46 4.98 26.94 -4.77
N PRO A 47 5.29 28.00 -4.01
CA PRO A 47 6.60 28.66 -4.08
C PRO A 47 7.68 27.82 -3.37
N LEU A 48 8.28 26.87 -4.08
CA LEU A 48 9.26 25.91 -3.55
C LEU A 48 10.65 26.13 -4.15
N ASP A 49 11.70 25.91 -3.34
CA ASP A 49 13.09 25.82 -3.83
C ASP A 49 13.39 24.34 -4.13
N ALA A 50 13.03 23.91 -5.33
CA ALA A 50 13.06 22.51 -5.73
C ALA A 50 14.44 22.06 -6.22
N THR A 51 14.90 20.93 -5.71
CA THR A 51 16.08 20.21 -6.19
C THR A 51 15.65 18.87 -6.75
N LEU A 52 15.75 18.71 -8.07
CA LEU A 52 15.49 17.45 -8.76
C LEU A 52 16.80 16.66 -8.91
N ILE A 53 16.81 15.42 -8.46
CA ILE A 53 17.99 14.55 -8.43
C ILE A 53 17.74 13.41 -9.42
N ALA A 54 18.47 13.43 -10.54
CA ALA A 54 18.30 12.42 -11.58
C ALA A 54 18.85 11.06 -11.16
N VAL A 55 18.04 10.01 -11.30
CA VAL A 55 18.39 8.62 -11.03
C VAL A 55 18.84 7.95 -12.33
N GLY A 56 19.95 8.43 -12.90
CA GLY A 56 20.49 7.90 -14.17
C GLY A 56 21.53 6.79 -13.97
N ASN A 57 22.49 7.01 -13.08
CA ASN A 57 23.60 6.08 -12.81
C ASN A 57 23.43 5.40 -11.45
N TYR A 58 22.26 4.84 -11.18
CA TYR A 58 22.00 4.19 -9.91
C TYR A 58 22.81 2.89 -9.77
N ALA A 59 23.72 2.87 -8.80
CA ALA A 59 24.53 1.71 -8.46
C ALA A 59 24.10 1.18 -7.07
N PRO A 60 23.05 0.34 -6.98
CA PRO A 60 22.45 -0.09 -5.71
C PRO A 60 23.44 -0.76 -4.75
N PHE A 61 24.48 -1.40 -5.30
CA PHE A 61 25.47 -2.14 -4.52
C PHE A 61 26.76 -1.37 -4.25
N ALA A 62 26.92 -0.13 -4.74
CA ALA A 62 28.18 0.60 -4.61
C ALA A 62 28.60 0.85 -3.15
N GLU A 63 27.62 0.95 -2.24
CA GLU A 63 27.84 1.19 -0.81
C GLU A 63 27.20 0.07 0.04
N PHE A 64 27.02 -1.13 -0.50
CA PHE A 64 26.19 -2.17 0.11
C PHE A 64 26.70 -2.61 1.49
N GLU A 65 28.00 -2.86 1.62
CA GLU A 65 28.65 -3.28 2.86
C GLU A 65 28.43 -2.25 3.96
N ARG A 66 28.62 -0.96 3.63
CA ARG A 66 28.37 0.13 4.56
C ARG A 66 26.90 0.22 4.98
N ILE A 67 25.98 0.00 4.04
CA ILE A 67 24.55 0.00 4.36
C ILE A 67 24.23 -1.18 5.28
N LEU A 68 24.76 -2.37 5.03
CA LEU A 68 24.57 -3.52 5.92
C LEU A 68 25.08 -3.25 7.35
N GLU A 69 26.24 -2.62 7.49
CA GLU A 69 26.78 -2.20 8.79
C GLU A 69 25.85 -1.22 9.50
N GLU A 70 25.40 -0.16 8.80
CA GLU A 70 24.51 0.85 9.36
C GLU A 70 23.09 0.34 9.67
N GLN A 71 22.64 -0.71 8.97
CA GLN A 71 21.38 -1.39 9.25
C GLN A 71 21.53 -2.53 10.27
N GLU A 72 22.75 -2.76 10.77
CA GLU A 72 23.08 -3.86 11.70
C GLU A 72 22.66 -5.25 11.19
N GLY A 73 22.63 -5.43 9.86
CA GLY A 73 22.24 -6.69 9.21
C GLY A 73 21.49 -6.53 7.89
N THR A 74 20.81 -7.60 7.48
CA THR A 74 20.01 -7.64 6.25
C THR A 74 18.75 -6.80 6.37
N PHE A 75 18.41 -6.07 5.32
CA PHE A 75 17.27 -5.14 5.30
C PHE A 75 16.35 -5.38 4.10
N LEU A 76 15.07 -5.02 4.25
CA LEU A 76 14.06 -5.07 3.19
C LEU A 76 13.68 -3.64 2.77
N ALA A 77 14.61 -2.95 2.14
CA ALA A 77 14.44 -1.56 1.69
C ALA A 77 15.16 -1.32 0.36
N PRO A 78 14.57 -1.75 -0.78
CA PRO A 78 15.22 -1.68 -2.10
C PRO A 78 15.53 -0.24 -2.57
N GLY A 79 14.86 0.77 -2.00
CA GLY A 79 15.11 2.19 -2.27
C GLY A 79 16.09 2.87 -1.29
N LEU A 80 16.68 2.13 -0.33
CA LEU A 80 17.48 2.73 0.73
C LEU A 80 18.71 3.46 0.17
N SER A 81 19.46 2.83 -0.75
CA SER A 81 20.63 3.43 -1.39
C SER A 81 20.29 4.72 -2.16
N LEU A 82 19.14 4.78 -2.84
CA LEU A 82 18.68 6.01 -3.51
C LEU A 82 18.39 7.13 -2.51
N THR A 83 17.74 6.78 -1.39
CA THR A 83 17.33 7.75 -0.38
C THR A 83 18.56 8.36 0.32
N ARG A 84 19.66 7.61 0.44
CA ARG A 84 20.94 8.12 0.98
C ARG A 84 21.50 9.28 0.16
N ASP A 85 21.48 9.18 -1.16
CA ASP A 85 21.99 10.25 -2.03
C ASP A 85 21.12 11.50 -1.95
N LEU A 86 19.81 11.32 -1.76
CA LEU A 86 18.90 12.41 -1.44
C LEU A 86 19.28 13.08 -0.11
N TYR A 87 19.51 12.31 0.95
CA TYR A 87 19.91 12.85 2.25
C TYR A 87 21.25 13.58 2.21
N ARG A 88 22.25 13.04 1.50
CA ARG A 88 23.54 13.71 1.26
C ARG A 88 23.36 15.03 0.53
N THR A 89 22.52 15.03 -0.51
CA THR A 89 22.20 16.25 -1.28
C THR A 89 21.50 17.30 -0.41
N ALA A 90 20.55 16.88 0.42
CA ALA A 90 19.87 17.77 1.36
C ALA A 90 20.85 18.36 2.40
N GLY A 91 21.69 17.51 3.00
CA GLY A 91 22.72 17.91 3.95
C GLY A 91 23.73 18.89 3.34
N ALA A 92 24.20 18.64 2.11
CA ALA A 92 25.08 19.54 1.38
C ALA A 92 24.44 20.92 1.11
N LYS A 93 23.11 20.99 1.02
CA LYS A 93 22.35 22.25 0.93
C LYS A 93 22.00 22.87 2.29
N GLY A 94 22.61 22.40 3.38
CA GLY A 94 22.43 22.91 4.73
C GLY A 94 21.10 22.51 5.39
N VAL A 95 20.40 21.51 4.84
CA VAL A 95 19.15 21.01 5.43
C VAL A 95 19.49 20.02 6.54
N LYS A 96 18.98 20.28 7.75
CA LYS A 96 19.18 19.42 8.93
C LYS A 96 17.97 18.54 9.25
N VAL A 97 16.78 18.98 8.83
CA VAL A 97 15.51 18.30 9.08
C VAL A 97 14.81 18.14 7.75
N LEU A 98 14.44 16.91 7.43
CA LEU A 98 13.65 16.57 6.25
C LEU A 98 12.34 15.94 6.70
N LEU A 99 11.24 16.34 6.07
CA LEU A 99 9.94 15.71 6.23
C LEU A 99 9.66 14.90 4.97
N ASP A 100 9.22 13.66 5.13
CA ASP A 100 8.81 12.81 4.01
C ASP A 100 7.37 12.31 4.20
N GLY A 101 6.94 11.41 3.31
CA GLY A 101 5.63 10.77 3.39
C GLY A 101 5.69 9.30 3.80
N HIS A 102 6.80 8.84 4.37
CA HIS A 102 6.95 7.45 4.82
C HIS A 102 5.92 7.13 5.91
N GLY A 103 5.36 5.92 5.91
CA GLY A 103 4.28 5.54 6.82
C GLY A 103 2.87 5.97 6.38
N GLY A 104 2.75 6.79 5.33
CA GLY A 104 1.46 7.31 4.88
C GLY A 104 0.51 6.21 4.39
N ASP A 105 1.03 5.26 3.62
CA ASP A 105 0.23 4.16 3.05
C ASP A 105 -0.21 3.18 4.13
N GLU A 106 0.61 2.95 5.15
CA GLU A 106 0.30 2.15 6.32
C GLU A 106 -0.83 2.78 7.15
N VAL A 107 -0.85 4.11 7.26
CA VAL A 107 -1.91 4.81 8.01
C VAL A 107 -3.22 4.87 7.22
N VAL A 108 -3.16 5.21 5.93
CA VAL A 108 -4.36 5.48 5.12
C VAL A 108 -4.96 4.18 4.56
N SER A 109 -4.13 3.23 4.17
CA SER A 109 -4.56 2.00 3.49
C SER A 109 -4.15 0.72 4.22
N GLN A 110 -3.56 0.81 5.42
CA GLN A 110 -2.93 -0.34 6.08
C GLN A 110 -1.95 -1.08 5.13
N GLY A 111 -1.36 -0.35 4.19
CA GLY A 111 -0.58 -0.90 3.07
C GLY A 111 -1.38 -1.90 2.23
N HIS A 112 -0.83 -3.10 2.05
CA HIS A 112 -1.48 -4.19 1.32
C HIS A 112 -2.68 -4.82 2.06
N GLY A 113 -2.93 -4.41 3.32
CA GLY A 113 -3.96 -4.97 4.18
C GLY A 113 -5.38 -4.68 3.71
N HIS A 114 -5.64 -3.50 3.13
CA HIS A 114 -7.02 -3.07 2.83
C HIS A 114 -7.78 -4.03 1.91
N LEU A 115 -7.15 -4.56 0.85
CA LEU A 115 -7.79 -5.52 -0.05
C LEU A 115 -8.18 -6.82 0.70
N HIS A 116 -7.32 -7.25 1.63
CA HIS A 116 -7.59 -8.40 2.49
C HIS A 116 -8.72 -8.13 3.50
N GLU A 117 -8.80 -6.93 4.05
CA GLU A 117 -9.90 -6.53 4.92
C GLU A 117 -11.24 -6.50 4.18
N LEU A 118 -11.28 -5.89 2.99
CA LEU A 118 -12.48 -5.88 2.14
C LEU A 118 -12.94 -7.30 1.82
N ALA A 119 -12.00 -8.18 1.46
CA ALA A 119 -12.29 -9.58 1.18
C ALA A 119 -12.82 -10.32 2.43
N ASN A 120 -12.17 -10.14 3.58
CA ASN A 120 -12.57 -10.78 4.84
C ASN A 120 -13.94 -10.31 5.34
N ALA A 121 -14.24 -9.02 5.18
CA ALA A 121 -15.53 -8.40 5.48
C ALA A 121 -16.62 -8.75 4.44
N GLY A 122 -16.26 -9.39 3.32
CA GLY A 122 -17.20 -9.77 2.27
C GLY A 122 -17.68 -8.60 1.40
N ARG A 123 -16.93 -7.48 1.37
CA ARG A 123 -17.23 -6.27 0.59
C ARG A 123 -16.73 -6.42 -0.85
N TRP A 124 -17.25 -7.43 -1.56
CA TRP A 124 -16.74 -7.86 -2.87
C TRP A 124 -16.82 -6.82 -3.99
N LEU A 125 -17.87 -5.99 -4.00
CA LEU A 125 -18.03 -4.91 -4.99
C LEU A 125 -16.98 -3.81 -4.80
N GLU A 126 -16.62 -3.52 -3.56
CA GLU A 126 -15.63 -2.50 -3.25
C GLU A 126 -14.23 -3.04 -3.50
N LEU A 127 -13.97 -4.29 -3.11
CA LEU A 127 -12.75 -5.00 -3.47
C LEU A 127 -12.51 -4.99 -4.98
N TRP A 128 -13.56 -5.23 -5.79
CA TRP A 128 -13.46 -5.16 -7.25
C TRP A 128 -13.06 -3.77 -7.77
N ARG A 129 -13.60 -2.70 -7.17
CA ARG A 129 -13.25 -1.32 -7.53
C ARG A 129 -11.81 -1.00 -7.19
N GLU A 130 -11.36 -1.35 -5.99
CA GLU A 130 -9.99 -1.12 -5.55
C GLU A 130 -8.98 -1.95 -6.36
N LEU A 131 -9.33 -3.21 -6.66
CA LEU A 131 -8.50 -4.08 -7.50
C LEU A 131 -8.31 -3.54 -8.91
N ARG A 132 -9.29 -2.82 -9.47
CA ARG A 132 -9.15 -2.21 -10.79
C ARG A 132 -8.05 -1.13 -10.80
N SER A 133 -7.98 -0.32 -9.75
CA SER A 133 -6.92 0.66 -9.58
C SER A 133 -5.57 -0.02 -9.32
N ALA A 134 -5.54 -1.00 -8.42
CA ALA A 134 -4.32 -1.74 -8.09
C ALA A 134 -3.75 -2.54 -9.27
N ALA A 135 -4.59 -3.18 -10.08
CA ALA A 135 -4.18 -3.94 -11.26
C ALA A 135 -3.44 -3.07 -12.29
N ASN A 136 -3.84 -1.81 -12.45
CA ASN A 136 -3.15 -0.86 -13.32
C ASN A 136 -1.74 -0.52 -12.78
N THR A 137 -1.56 -0.54 -11.46
CA THR A 137 -0.28 -0.24 -10.79
C THR A 137 0.68 -1.43 -10.81
N TYR A 138 0.19 -2.65 -10.56
CA TYR A 138 1.04 -3.84 -10.39
C TYR A 138 1.18 -4.69 -11.66
N GLY A 139 0.51 -4.34 -12.76
CA GLY A 139 0.60 -5.06 -14.04
C GLY A 139 -0.02 -6.47 -14.02
N GLU A 140 -0.69 -6.85 -12.92
CA GLU A 140 -1.43 -8.11 -12.85
C GLU A 140 -2.82 -7.97 -13.48
N GLY A 141 -3.29 -9.05 -14.11
CA GLY A 141 -4.66 -9.13 -14.60
C GLY A 141 -5.65 -9.05 -13.42
N MET A 142 -6.57 -8.09 -13.46
CA MET A 142 -7.57 -7.88 -12.41
C MET A 142 -8.42 -9.14 -12.13
N LEU A 143 -8.77 -9.91 -13.18
CA LEU A 143 -9.54 -11.13 -13.05
C LEU A 143 -8.79 -12.22 -12.25
N PRO A 144 -7.56 -12.62 -12.62
CA PRO A 144 -6.74 -13.50 -11.79
C PRO A 144 -6.65 -13.08 -10.32
N LEU A 145 -6.43 -11.78 -10.07
CA LEU A 145 -6.29 -11.26 -8.71
C LEU A 145 -7.62 -11.35 -7.93
N TYR A 146 -8.73 -10.99 -8.55
CA TYR A 146 -10.06 -11.14 -7.95
C TYR A 146 -10.42 -12.60 -7.66
N PHE A 147 -10.12 -13.52 -8.59
CA PHE A 147 -10.32 -14.96 -8.37
C PHE A 147 -9.44 -15.48 -7.24
N LYS A 148 -8.19 -15.03 -7.11
CA LYS A 148 -7.33 -15.34 -5.96
C LYS A 148 -8.01 -14.94 -4.65
N PHE A 149 -8.54 -13.73 -4.54
CA PHE A 149 -9.30 -13.31 -3.35
C PHE A 149 -10.55 -14.15 -3.10
N LEU A 150 -11.29 -14.54 -4.14
CA LEU A 150 -12.43 -15.46 -4.00
C LEU A 150 -12.02 -16.86 -3.55
N THR A 151 -10.88 -17.38 -3.98
CA THR A 151 -10.42 -18.71 -3.52
C THR A 151 -10.00 -18.72 -2.05
N ILE A 152 -9.42 -17.61 -1.57
CA ILE A 152 -8.93 -17.48 -0.20
C ILE A 152 -10.04 -17.07 0.77
N TYR A 153 -10.83 -16.04 0.41
CA TYR A 153 -11.82 -15.40 1.29
C TYR A 153 -13.27 -15.68 0.88
N GLY A 154 -13.49 -16.30 -0.29
CA GLY A 154 -14.81 -16.42 -0.89
C GLY A 154 -15.81 -17.22 -0.06
N PRO A 155 -17.11 -17.00 -0.32
CA PRO A 155 -18.17 -17.57 0.50
C PRO A 155 -18.31 -19.08 0.33
N ALA A 156 -17.63 -19.70 -0.64
CA ALA A 156 -17.79 -21.13 -0.97
C ALA A 156 -17.58 -22.04 0.25
N TRP A 157 -16.53 -21.82 1.04
CA TRP A 157 -16.29 -22.62 2.25
C TRP A 157 -17.32 -22.33 3.35
N ARG A 158 -17.71 -21.06 3.54
CA ARG A 158 -18.75 -20.64 4.50
C ARG A 158 -20.12 -21.22 4.15
N ILE A 159 -20.51 -21.17 2.88
CA ILE A 159 -21.75 -21.74 2.34
C ILE A 159 -21.73 -23.26 2.44
N ALA A 160 -20.60 -23.91 2.11
CA ALA A 160 -20.43 -25.35 2.29
C ALA A 160 -20.59 -25.77 3.76
N ARG A 161 -20.02 -24.99 4.70
CA ARG A 161 -20.16 -25.21 6.14
C ARG A 161 -21.61 -25.05 6.61
N MET A 162 -22.29 -23.98 6.19
CA MET A 162 -23.71 -23.76 6.51
C MET A 162 -24.60 -24.87 5.94
N ARG A 163 -24.37 -25.29 4.69
CA ARG A 163 -25.09 -26.41 4.07
C ARG A 163 -24.84 -27.73 4.79
N ALA A 164 -23.61 -28.01 5.20
CA ALA A 164 -23.28 -29.20 5.97
C ALA A 164 -23.95 -29.20 7.35
N ALA A 165 -23.96 -28.05 8.03
CA ALA A 165 -24.66 -27.87 9.31
C ALA A 165 -26.18 -28.06 9.17
N ALA A 166 -26.79 -27.44 8.16
CA ALA A 166 -28.21 -27.60 7.84
C ALA A 166 -28.57 -29.06 7.53
N LYS A 167 -27.76 -29.76 6.72
CA LYS A 167 -27.95 -31.20 6.45
C LYS A 167 -27.84 -32.05 7.71
N ARG A 168 -26.91 -31.74 8.63
CA ARG A 168 -26.80 -32.43 9.93
C ARG A 168 -28.04 -32.22 10.80
N LEU A 169 -28.58 -31.00 10.82
CA LEU A 169 -29.79 -30.65 11.57
C LEU A 169 -31.02 -31.37 11.02
N VAL A 170 -31.22 -31.33 9.69
CA VAL A 170 -32.30 -32.07 9.01
C VAL A 170 -32.20 -33.57 9.25
N ARG A 171 -30.99 -34.13 9.24
CA ARG A 171 -30.77 -35.56 9.51
C ARG A 171 -31.03 -35.93 10.98
N LYS A 172 -30.81 -35.03 11.93
CA LYS A 172 -31.20 -35.21 13.34
C LYS A 172 -32.73 -35.19 13.50
N VAL A 173 -33.42 -34.25 12.86
CA VAL A 173 -34.89 -34.15 12.90
C VAL A 173 -35.54 -35.37 12.24
N ARG A 174 -35.03 -35.83 11.09
CA ARG A 174 -35.52 -37.05 10.42
C ARG A 174 -35.20 -38.36 11.15
N ARG A 175 -34.23 -38.36 12.07
CA ARG A 175 -33.88 -39.51 12.92
C ARG A 175 -34.53 -39.44 14.31
N ALA A 176 -35.33 -38.42 14.60
CA ALA A 176 -36.16 -38.45 15.81
C ALA A 176 -37.08 -39.68 15.70
N PRO A 177 -37.04 -40.60 16.68
CA PRO A 177 -37.79 -41.84 16.58
C PRO A 177 -39.28 -41.50 16.52
N ALA A 178 -40.00 -42.08 15.56
CA ALA A 178 -41.45 -42.11 15.62
C ALA A 178 -41.82 -42.72 16.98
N GLN A 179 -42.50 -41.95 17.83
CA GLN A 179 -43.06 -42.49 19.07
C GLN A 179 -43.90 -43.69 18.68
N ALA A 180 -43.45 -44.88 19.05
CA ALA A 180 -44.21 -46.11 18.88
C ALA A 180 -45.54 -45.92 19.63
N PRO A 181 -46.69 -46.24 19.01
CA PRO A 181 -47.97 -46.10 19.70
C PRO A 181 -47.93 -47.00 20.94
N ARG A 182 -48.18 -46.40 22.11
CA ARG A 182 -48.39 -47.15 23.36
C ARG A 182 -49.57 -48.08 23.13
N ALA A 183 -49.31 -49.39 23.06
CA ALA A 183 -50.36 -50.39 23.13
C ALA A 183 -51.09 -50.24 24.46
N ALA A 184 -52.38 -49.91 24.38
CA ALA A 184 -53.29 -49.96 25.52
C ALA A 184 -53.91 -51.36 25.53
N TRP A 185 -53.63 -52.08 26.63
CA TRP A 185 -54.32 -53.24 27.22
C TRP A 185 -54.81 -54.35 26.27
#